data_AF-A0A2D5HIR5-F1
#
_entry.id   AF-A0A2D5HIR5-F1
#
_cell.length_a   1.000
_cell.length_b   1.000
_cell.length_c   1.000
_cell.angle_alpha   90.00
_cell.angle_beta   90.00
_cell.angle_gamma   90.00
#
_symmetry.space_group_name_H-M   'P 1'
#
loop_
_entity.id
_entity.type
_entity.pdbx_description
1 polymer ?
#
loop_
_entity_poly.entity_id
_entity_poly.type
_entity_poly.pdbx_seq_one_letter_code
_entity_poly.pdbx_strand_id
1 'polypeptide(L)' 'MKHTVMWLDDKNKSKLGYRDVRLSTLTNEVQSIAPVARVY' A
#
# COMPACT_ATOMS: atom_id res chain seq x y z
N MET A 1 -6.52 3.25 -1.44
CA MET A 1 -5.65 2.26 -0.77
C MET A 1 -4.21 2.66 -1.00
N LYS A 2 -3.45 2.94 0.06
CA LYS A 2 -2.07 3.40 -0.03
C LYS A 2 -1.26 2.84 1.13
N HIS A 3 0.01 2.57 0.92
CA HIS A 3 0.93 2.27 2.00
C HIS A 3 1.50 3.56 2.56
N THR A 4 1.61 3.64 3.88
CA THR A 4 2.37 4.68 4.55
C THR A 4 3.86 4.38 4.39
N VAL A 5 4.64 5.40 4.04
CA VAL A 5 6.09 5.36 4.05
C VAL A 5 6.57 6.46 4.98
N MET A 6 7.51 6.14 5.87
CA MET A 6 8.02 7.10 6.84
C MET A 6 9.54 7.08 6.82
N TRP A 7 10.12 8.28 6.94
CA TRP A 7 11.54 8.49 7.14
C TRP A 7 11.75 9.26 8.44
N LEU A 8 12.91 9.05 9.06
CA LEU A 8 13.39 9.78 10.23
C LEU A 8 14.80 10.26 9.91
N ASP A 9 15.06 11.55 10.10
CA ASP A 9 16.41 12.11 9.94
C ASP A 9 17.19 12.14 11.26
N ASP A 10 18.48 12.47 11.18
CA ASP A 10 19.40 12.50 12.33
C ASP A 10 19.06 13.61 13.35
N LYS A 11 18.15 14.53 13.01
CA LYS A 11 17.65 15.60 13.89
C LYS A 11 16.30 15.25 14.51
N ASN A 12 15.91 13.97 14.45
CA ASN A 12 14.62 13.46 14.90
C ASN A 12 13.41 14.08 14.18
N LYS A 13 13.59 14.64 12.98
CA LYS A 13 12.48 15.12 12.17
C LYS A 13 11.96 13.97 11.32
N SER A 14 10.67 13.68 11.49
CA SER A 14 9.99 12.66 10.70
C SER A 14 9.41 13.27 9.41
N LYS A 15 9.41 12.46 8.34
CA LYS A 15 8.74 12.78 7.09
C LYS A 15 7.78 11.64 6.73
N LEU A 16 6.55 12.01 6.43
CA LEU A 16 5.52 11.10 5.97
C LEU A 16 5.40 11.17 4.45
N GLY A 17 5.24 10.01 3.82
CA GLY A 17 4.87 9.87 2.43
C GLY A 17 3.92 8.71 2.22
N TYR A 18 3.48 8.55 0.99
CA TYR A 18 2.57 7.48 0.60
C TYR A 18 3.00 6.88 -0.73
N ARG A 19 2.73 5.59 -0.89
CA ARG A 19 2.85 4.89 -2.18
C ARG A 19 1.58 4.09 -2.44
N ASP A 20 1.23 3.91 -3.70
CA ASP A 20 0.02 3.20 -4.07
C ASP A 20 0.12 1.70 -3.82
N VAL A 21 -1.03 1.08 -3.57
CA VAL A 21 -1.19 -0.38 -3.56
C VAL A 21 -1.34 -0.85 -5.01
N ARG A 22 -0.54 -1.84 -5.42
CA ARG A 22 -0.69 -2.48 -6.73
C ARG A 22 -1.64 -3.66 -6.61
N LEU A 23 -2.73 -3.65 -7.37
CA LEU A 23 -3.73 -4.71 -7.39
C LEU A 23 -3.47 -5.76 -8.50
N SER A 24 -2.54 -5.51 -9.40
CA SER A 24 -2.21 -6.44 -10.49
C SER A 24 -1.54 -7.71 -9.99
N THR A 25 -1.95 -8.87 -10.50
CA THR A 25 -1.28 -10.16 -10.34
C THR A 25 -0.11 -10.30 -11.32
N LEU A 26 0.77 -11.28 -11.10
CA LEU A 26 1.94 -11.53 -11.96
C LEU A 26 1.65 -12.43 -13.16
N THR A 27 0.49 -13.10 -13.20
CA THR A 27 0.05 -14.00 -14.28
C THR A 27 -1.42 -13.79 -14.62
N ASN A 28 -1.81 -14.18 -15.83
CA ASN A 28 -3.21 -14.09 -16.29
C ASN A 28 -4.11 -15.20 -15.73
N GLU A 29 -3.53 -16.19 -15.04
CA GLU A 29 -4.25 -17.35 -14.50
C GLU A 29 -5.10 -16.97 -13.28
N VAL A 30 -4.78 -15.86 -12.61
CA VAL A 30 -5.48 -15.38 -11.42
C VAL A 30 -5.88 -13.93 -11.60
N GLN A 31 -7.17 -13.64 -11.43
CA GLN A 31 -7.72 -12.30 -11.48
C GLN A 31 -7.53 -11.54 -10.15
N SER A 32 -7.35 -10.23 -10.24
CA SER A 32 -7.35 -9.34 -9.08
C SER A 32 -8.74 -9.28 -8.43
N ILE A 33 -8.80 -9.32 -7.10
CA ILE A 33 -10.03 -9.14 -6.35
C ILE A 33 -10.21 -7.65 -6.03
N ALA A 34 -11.37 -7.09 -6.36
CA ALA A 34 -11.69 -5.71 -6.05
C ALA A 34 -11.94 -5.51 -4.54
N PRO A 35 -11.64 -4.34 -3.97
CA PRO A 35 -11.92 -4.06 -2.57
C PRO A 35 -13.42 -4.12 -2.28
N VAL A 36 -13.77 -4.86 -1.23
CA VAL A 36 -15.14 -4.99 -0.73
C VAL A 36 -15.16 -4.83 0.79
N ALA A 37 -16.34 -4.61 1.36
CA ALA A 37 -16.51 -4.57 2.81
C ALA A 37 -16.12 -5.93 3.43
N ARG A 38 -15.33 -5.89 4.49
CA ARG A 38 -14.86 -7.07 5.23
C ARG A 38 -15.78 -7.31 6.44
N VAL A 39 -16.60 -8.35 6.39
CA VAL A 39 -17.55 -8.78 7.45
C VAL A 39 -17.15 -10.15 7.97
N TYR A 40 -17.33 -10.41 9.27
CA TYR A 40 -16.94 -11.64 9.97
C TYR A 40 -18.12 -12.32 10.64
#